data_AF-A0A1Q3BH58-F1
#
_entry.id   AF-A0A1Q3BH58-F1
#
_cell.length_a   1.000
_cell.length_b   1.000
_cell.length_c   1.000
_cell.angle_alpha   90.00
_cell.angle_beta   90.00
_cell.angle_gamma   90.00
#
_symmetry.space_group_name_H-M   'P 1'
#
loop_
_entity.id
_entity.type
_entity.pdbx_description
1 polymer ?
#
loop_
_entity_poly.entity_id
_entity_poly.type
_entity_poly.pdbx_seq_one_letter_code
_entity_poly.pdbx_strand_id
1 'polypeptide(L)'
;MTIFIQSLDYQLWNIITNGPEIPTKIVYGQRVLKLNNEYNDHDYKLLQLNAKAKHVIFCALSPSEFNRVSYLDSAKEIWDRLMVTYEATNQVKDTKINRFVHDYELFTMLENEIVLACMHVSMMLLTL
;
A
#
# COMPACT_ATOMS: atom_id res chain seq x y z
N MET A 1 2.92 4.99 6.02
CA MET A 1 3.89 5.19 4.93
C MET A 1 3.99 6.65 4.49
N THR A 2 2.86 7.37 4.42
CA THR A 2 2.77 8.77 3.96
C THR A 2 3.72 9.75 4.66
N ILE A 3 3.74 9.78 6.01
CA ILE A 3 4.61 10.71 6.78
C ILE A 3 6.09 10.51 6.44
N PHE A 4 6.54 9.26 6.34
CA PHE A 4 7.92 8.92 5.98
C PHE A 4 8.27 9.40 4.57
N ILE A 5 7.42 9.12 3.58
CA ILE A 5 7.65 9.56 2.18
C ILE A 5 7.67 11.08 2.09
N GLN A 6 6.72 11.76 2.72
CA GLN A 6 6.66 13.23 2.74
C GLN A 6 7.88 13.86 3.41
N SER A 7 8.46 13.20 4.43
CA SER A 7 9.68 13.66 5.07
C SER A 7 10.92 13.57 4.18
N LEU A 8 10.94 12.64 3.23
CA LEU A 8 12.03 12.50 2.26
C LEU A 8 11.95 13.55 1.16
N ASP A 9 10.73 13.74 0.63
CA ASP A 9 10.40 14.75 -0.37
C ASP A 9 8.87 14.77 -0.54
N TYR A 10 8.28 15.93 -0.24
CA TYR A 10 6.83 16.10 -0.24
C TYR A 10 6.19 15.78 -1.60
N GLN A 11 6.90 15.99 -2.72
CA GLN A 11 6.37 15.72 -4.06
C GLN A 11 6.23 14.22 -4.35
N LEU A 12 6.98 13.36 -3.67
CA LEU A 12 6.93 11.91 -3.92
C LEU A 12 5.57 11.32 -3.60
N TRP A 13 4.93 11.79 -2.52
CA TRP A 13 3.59 11.31 -2.17
C TRP A 13 2.56 11.67 -3.26
N ASN A 14 2.70 12.85 -3.88
CA ASN A 14 1.82 13.26 -4.98
C ASN A 14 2.02 12.39 -6.22
N ILE A 15 3.26 12.00 -6.55
CA ILE A 15 3.53 11.08 -7.68
C ILE A 15 2.99 9.68 -7.40
N ILE A 16 3.11 9.19 -6.17
CA ILE A 16 2.61 7.87 -5.77
C ILE A 16 1.07 7.81 -5.82
N THR A 17 0.39 8.92 -5.52
CA THR A 17 -1.08 8.96 -5.43
C THR A 17 -1.77 9.42 -6.71
N ASN A 18 -1.16 10.29 -7.50
CA ASN A 18 -1.77 10.83 -8.73
C ASN A 18 -1.15 10.25 -10.01
N GLY A 19 0.01 9.60 -9.90
CA GLY A 19 0.80 9.15 -11.05
C GLY A 19 1.80 10.20 -11.51
N PRO A 20 2.83 9.77 -12.26
CA PRO A 20 3.77 10.68 -12.89
C PRO A 20 3.10 11.40 -14.06
N GLU A 21 3.46 12.67 -14.24
CA GLU A 21 3.10 13.37 -15.46
C GLU A 21 3.95 12.86 -16.62
N ILE A 22 3.29 12.44 -17.69
CA ILE A 22 3.95 11.90 -18.88
C ILE A 22 4.40 13.07 -19.77
N PRO A 23 5.69 13.15 -20.15
CA PRO A 23 6.18 14.19 -21.06
C PRO A 23 5.40 14.20 -22.38
N THR A 24 4.65 15.26 -22.61
CA THR A 24 3.84 15.44 -23.83
C THR A 24 4.05 16.81 -24.46
N LYS A 25 3.81 16.88 -25.77
CA LYS A 25 3.84 18.11 -26.58
C LYS A 25 2.54 18.26 -27.37
N ILE A 26 2.23 19.47 -27.78
CA ILE A 26 1.09 19.76 -28.64
C ILE A 26 1.59 19.90 -30.08
N VAL A 27 1.09 19.04 -30.97
CA VAL A 27 1.39 19.06 -32.41
C VAL A 27 0.06 19.15 -33.15
N TYR A 28 -0.14 20.20 -33.94
CA TYR A 28 -1.42 20.48 -34.62
C TYR A 28 -2.66 20.46 -33.70
N GLY A 29 -2.51 20.94 -32.46
CA GLY A 29 -3.59 20.95 -31.46
C GLY A 29 -3.83 19.60 -30.76
N GLN A 30 -3.13 18.53 -31.16
CA GLN A 30 -3.22 17.22 -30.53
C GLN A 30 -2.09 17.00 -29.53
N ARG A 31 -2.40 16.40 -28.37
CA ARG A 31 -1.41 16.02 -27.36
C ARG A 31 -0.73 14.72 -27.78
N VAL A 32 0.58 14.77 -27.98
CA VAL A 32 1.42 13.64 -28.43
C VAL A 32 2.55 13.43 -27.43
N LEU A 33 2.98 12.19 -27.21
CA LEU A 33 4.15 11.87 -26.38
C LEU A 33 5.40 12.53 -26.95
N LYS A 34 6.23 13.10 -26.08
CA LYS A 34 7.56 13.56 -26.46
C LYS A 34 8.47 12.35 -26.68
N LEU A 35 9.36 12.44 -27.65
CA LEU A 35 10.48 11.51 -27.76
C LEU A 35 11.56 11.88 -26.73
N ASN A 36 12.39 10.90 -26.32
CA ASN A 36 13.43 11.11 -25.31
C ASN A 36 14.41 12.24 -25.65
N ASN A 37 14.66 12.50 -26.94
CA ASN A 37 15.53 13.59 -27.40
C ASN A 37 14.87 14.99 -27.32
N GLU A 38 13.56 15.05 -27.04
CA GLU A 38 12.79 16.29 -26.90
C GLU A 38 12.53 16.65 -25.43
N TYR A 39 13.06 15.86 -24.50
CA TYR A 39 12.89 16.10 -23.07
C TYR A 39 13.68 17.32 -22.64
N ASN A 40 13.01 18.19 -21.88
CA ASN A 40 13.63 19.31 -21.19
C ASN A 40 13.94 18.95 -19.73
N ASP A 41 14.62 19.85 -19.02
CA ASP A 41 15.00 19.64 -17.61
C ASP A 41 13.81 19.34 -16.70
N HIS A 42 12.63 19.90 -17.02
CA HIS A 42 11.41 19.64 -16.27
C HIS A 42 10.89 18.21 -16.49
N ASP A 43 10.88 17.74 -17.74
CA ASP A 43 10.51 16.36 -18.08
C ASP A 43 11.42 15.36 -17.35
N TYR A 44 12.74 15.59 -17.36
CA TYR A 44 13.71 14.75 -16.63
C TYR A 44 13.49 14.78 -15.12
N LYS A 45 13.16 15.94 -14.55
CA LYS A 45 12.85 16.06 -13.12
C LYS A 45 11.64 15.22 -12.73
N LEU A 46 10.58 15.22 -13.55
CA LEU A 46 9.39 14.39 -13.32
C LEU A 46 9.72 12.89 -13.40
N LEU A 47 10.50 12.47 -14.39
CA LEU A 47 10.97 11.09 -14.51
C LEU A 47 11.82 10.67 -13.32
N GLN A 48 12.71 11.54 -12.85
CA GLN A 48 13.53 11.29 -11.67
C GLN A 48 12.68 11.16 -10.40
N LEU A 49 11.66 11.99 -10.22
CA LEU A 49 10.73 11.88 -9.09
C LEU A 49 9.99 10.55 -9.10
N ASN A 50 9.51 10.09 -10.26
CA ASN A 50 8.90 8.77 -10.39
C ASN A 50 9.88 7.65 -10.04
N ALA A 51 11.11 7.70 -10.57
CA ALA A 51 12.14 6.71 -10.26
C ALA A 51 12.47 6.68 -8.75
N LYS A 52 12.60 7.84 -8.12
CA LYS A 52 12.83 7.97 -6.67
C LYS A 52 11.65 7.41 -5.86
N ALA A 53 10.41 7.69 -6.28
CA ALA A 53 9.22 7.14 -5.65
C ALA A 53 9.17 5.61 -5.75
N LYS A 54 9.46 5.03 -6.93
CA LYS A 54 9.58 3.57 -7.13
C LYS A 54 10.61 2.97 -6.19
N HIS A 55 11.80 3.59 -6.13
CA HIS A 55 12.87 3.12 -5.27
C HIS A 55 12.46 3.09 -3.79
N VAL A 56 11.86 4.17 -3.28
CA VAL A 56 11.38 4.23 -1.89
C VAL A 56 10.36 3.13 -1.61
N ILE A 57 9.42 2.86 -2.53
CA ILE A 57 8.47 1.77 -2.38
C ILE A 57 9.21 0.43 -2.34
N PHE A 58 10.09 0.16 -3.30
CA PHE A 58 10.84 -1.11 -3.39
C PHE A 58 11.71 -1.39 -2.17
N CYS A 59 12.31 -0.37 -1.56
CA CYS A 59 13.06 -0.52 -0.30
C CYS A 59 12.20 -1.02 0.87
N ALA A 60 10.89 -0.82 0.82
CA ALA A 60 9.96 -1.28 1.85
C ALA A 60 9.38 -2.68 1.56
N LEU A 61 9.62 -3.26 0.37
CA LEU A 61 9.03 -4.54 -0.03
C LEU A 61 9.91 -5.73 0.33
N SER A 62 9.27 -6.84 0.70
CA SER A 62 9.95 -8.13 0.72
C SER A 62 10.31 -8.61 -0.71
N PRO A 63 11.29 -9.51 -0.88
CA PRO A 63 11.66 -10.00 -2.21
C PRO A 63 10.50 -10.62 -3.00
N SER A 64 9.57 -11.31 -2.33
CA SER A 64 8.41 -11.92 -2.97
C SER A 64 7.42 -10.88 -3.50
N GLU A 65 7.20 -9.80 -2.75
CA GLU A 65 6.36 -8.69 -3.18
C GLU A 65 7.00 -7.89 -4.29
N PHE A 66 8.29 -7.58 -4.17
CA PHE A 66 9.06 -6.90 -5.20
C PHE A 66 8.91 -7.62 -6.55
N ASN A 67 9.09 -8.94 -6.58
CA ASN A 67 8.95 -9.74 -7.80
C ASN A 67 7.54 -9.66 -8.44
N ARG A 68 6.50 -9.39 -7.64
CA ARG A 68 5.12 -9.27 -8.14
C ARG A 68 4.81 -7.91 -8.77
N VAL A 69 5.61 -6.88 -8.50
CA VAL A 69 5.33 -5.50 -8.92
C VAL A 69 6.51 -4.85 -9.67
N SER A 70 7.66 -5.51 -9.77
CA SER A 70 8.88 -4.96 -10.36
C SER A 70 8.75 -4.61 -11.85
N TYR A 71 7.84 -5.27 -12.57
CA TYR A 71 7.58 -5.01 -13.98
C TYR A 71 6.72 -3.76 -14.25
N LEU A 72 6.15 -3.15 -13.22
CA LEU A 72 5.28 -1.98 -13.37
C LEU A 72 6.09 -0.70 -13.61
N ASP A 73 5.54 0.20 -14.43
CA ASP A 73 6.29 1.33 -14.98
C ASP A 73 6.29 2.53 -14.04
N SER A 74 5.18 2.76 -13.32
CA SER A 74 5.04 3.90 -12.42
C SER A 74 4.95 3.54 -10.94
N ALA A 75 5.34 4.48 -10.07
CA ALA A 75 5.17 4.32 -8.63
C ALA A 75 3.68 4.19 -8.23
N LYS A 76 2.79 4.84 -8.98
CA LYS A 76 1.33 4.76 -8.81
C LYS A 76 0.79 3.36 -9.09
N GLU A 77 1.19 2.74 -10.20
CA GLU A 77 0.78 1.37 -10.52
C GLU A 77 1.23 0.37 -9.46
N ILE A 78 2.49 0.51 -8.99
CA ILE A 78 3.01 -0.32 -7.92
C ILE A 78 2.17 -0.12 -6.65
N TRP A 79 1.93 1.13 -6.27
CA TRP A 79 1.13 1.46 -5.09
C TRP A 79 -0.29 0.91 -5.17
N ASP A 80 -0.98 1.08 -6.31
CA ASP A 80 -2.33 0.54 -6.52
C ASP A 80 -2.35 -0.98 -6.42
N ARG A 81 -1.37 -1.65 -7.03
CA ARG A 81 -1.26 -3.11 -6.99
C ARG A 81 -1.03 -3.63 -5.58
N LEU A 82 -0.20 -2.93 -4.81
CA LEU A 82 0.03 -3.21 -3.40
C LEU A 82 -1.25 -2.96 -2.59
N MET A 83 -1.92 -1.82 -2.79
CA MET A 83 -3.18 -1.49 -2.12
C MET A 83 -4.23 -2.58 -2.36
N VAL A 84 -4.45 -3.03 -3.60
CA VAL A 84 -5.40 -4.12 -3.89
C VAL A 84 -5.03 -5.42 -3.17
N THR A 85 -3.74 -5.76 -3.14
CA THR A 85 -3.26 -6.98 -2.46
C THR A 85 -3.46 -6.88 -0.95
N TYR A 86 -3.19 -5.70 -0.38
CA TYR A 86 -3.25 -5.47 1.06
C TYR A 86 -4.67 -5.17 1.58
N GLU A 87 -5.53 -4.53 0.79
CA GLU A 87 -6.95 -4.35 1.09
C GLU A 87 -7.73 -5.67 0.94
N ALA A 88 -7.40 -6.51 -0.05
CA ALA A 88 -7.93 -7.88 -0.09
C ALA A 88 -7.45 -8.71 1.12
N THR A 89 -6.25 -8.45 1.66
CA THR A 89 -5.85 -9.01 2.96
C THR A 89 -6.50 -8.31 4.16
N ASN A 90 -7.03 -7.09 4.03
CA ASN A 90 -7.86 -6.49 5.07
C ASN A 90 -9.18 -7.24 5.20
N GLN A 91 -9.79 -7.74 4.11
CA GLN A 91 -10.87 -8.72 4.26
C GLN A 91 -10.41 -9.94 5.06
N VAL A 92 -9.19 -10.45 4.86
CA VAL A 92 -8.66 -11.57 5.68
C VAL A 92 -8.46 -11.16 7.14
N LYS A 93 -8.02 -9.93 7.42
CA LYS A 93 -7.92 -9.39 8.79
C LYS A 93 -9.30 -9.19 9.42
N ASP A 94 -10.24 -8.59 8.70
CA ASP A 94 -11.63 -8.41 9.09
C ASP A 94 -12.31 -9.77 9.29
N THR A 95 -12.01 -10.77 8.48
CA THR A 95 -12.51 -12.14 8.66
C THR A 95 -11.95 -12.76 9.94
N LYS A 96 -10.66 -12.55 10.24
CA LYS A 96 -10.08 -13.01 11.51
C LYS A 96 -10.69 -12.29 12.71
N ILE A 97 -10.85 -10.97 12.63
CA ILE A 97 -11.49 -10.14 13.66
C ILE A 97 -12.94 -10.58 13.87
N ASN A 98 -13.74 -10.69 12.81
CA ASN A 98 -15.13 -11.13 12.87
C ASN A 98 -15.25 -12.54 13.43
N ARG A 99 -14.31 -13.44 13.11
CA ARG A 99 -14.26 -14.78 13.72
C ARG A 99 -14.00 -14.70 15.22
N PHE A 100 -13.04 -13.89 15.66
CA PHE A 100 -12.77 -13.71 17.09
C PHE A 100 -13.92 -13.05 17.84
N VAL A 101 -14.60 -12.07 17.23
CA VAL A 101 -15.83 -11.46 17.77
C VAL A 101 -16.92 -12.51 17.92
N HIS A 102 -17.14 -13.33 16.89
CA HIS A 102 -18.12 -14.42 16.94
C HIS A 102 -17.79 -15.48 17.99
N ASP A 103 -16.52 -15.88 18.10
CA ASP A 103 -16.06 -16.84 19.11
C ASP A 103 -16.21 -16.28 20.54
N TYR A 104 -16.06 -14.96 20.71
CA TYR A 104 -16.32 -14.26 21.97
C TYR A 104 -17.82 -14.14 22.29
N GLU A 105 -18.67 -13.85 21.30
CA GLU A 105 -20.13 -13.79 21.46
C GLU A 105 -20.73 -15.15 21.84
N LEU A 106 -20.15 -16.23 21.34
CA LEU A 106 -20.53 -17.60 21.68
C LEU A 106 -19.89 -18.11 22.98
N PHE A 107 -18.96 -17.37 23.56
CA PHE A 107 -18.28 -17.79 24.78
C PHE A 107 -19.23 -17.68 25.98
N THR A 108 -19.63 -18.84 26.51
CA THR A 108 -20.47 -18.94 27.70
C THR A 108 -19.75 -19.72 28.79
N MET A 109 -19.72 -19.17 29.99
CA MET A 109 -19.18 -19.83 31.18
C MET A 109 -19.98 -21.10 31.50
N LEU A 110 -19.30 -22.21 31.76
CA LEU A 110 -19.94 -23.47 32.12
C LEU A 110 -20.42 -23.44 33.58
N GLU A 111 -21.52 -24.16 33.89
CA GLU A 111 -22.17 -24.13 35.22
C GLU A 111 -21.24 -24.52 36.40
N ASN A 112 -20.16 -25.25 36.15
CA ASN A 112 -19.19 -25.70 37.16
C ASN A 112 -17.81 -25.07 37.02
N GLU A 113 -17.67 -24.03 36.18
CA GLU A 113 -16.41 -23.33 36.01
C GLU A 113 -16.21 -22.30 37.13
N ILE A 114 -14.98 -22.14 37.62
CA ILE A 114 -14.65 -21.09 38.57
C ILE A 114 -14.46 -19.78 37.80
N VAL A 115 -15.01 -18.66 38.28
CA VAL A 115 -14.95 -17.35 37.60
C VAL A 115 -13.52 -16.97 37.19
N LEU A 116 -12.54 -17.31 38.02
CA LEU A 116 -11.13 -17.02 37.77
C LEU A 116 -10.55 -17.81 36.57
N ALA A 117 -11.03 -19.05 36.36
CA ALA A 117 -10.66 -19.87 35.21
C ALA A 117 -11.31 -19.34 33.93
N CYS A 118 -12.60 -18.97 34.00
CA CYS A 118 -13.33 -18.34 32.89
C CYS A 118 -12.69 -16.99 32.46
N MET A 119 -12.26 -16.16 33.41
CA MET A 119 -11.54 -14.91 33.14
C MET A 119 -10.18 -15.15 32.46
N HIS A 120 -9.47 -16.22 32.84
CA HIS A 120 -8.19 -16.57 32.23
C HIS A 120 -8.35 -16.98 30.75
N VAL A 121 -9.39 -17.76 30.45
CA VAL A 121 -9.71 -18.19 29.08
C VAL A 121 -10.15 -17.00 28.22
N SER A 122 -10.97 -16.08 28.77
CA SER A 122 -11.36 -14.85 28.08
C SER A 122 -10.18 -13.91 27.82
N MET A 123 -9.23 -13.79 28.76
CA MET A 123 -8.01 -12.98 28.55
C MET A 123 -7.11 -13.55 27.44
N MET A 124 -7.00 -14.88 27.34
CA MET A 124 -6.22 -15.52 26.27
C MET A 124 -6.82 -15.26 24.87
N LEU A 125 -8.15 -15.20 24.75
CA LEU A 125 -8.86 -14.89 23.49
C LEU A 125 -8.64 -13.45 23.00
N LEU A 126 -8.38 -12.51 23.91
CA LEU A 126 -8.16 -11.08 23.59
C LEU A 126 -6.70 -10.72 23.27
N THR A 127 -5.75 -11.65 23.47
CA THR A 127 -4.30 -11.41 23.30
C THR A 127 -3.70 -11.96 22.01
N LEU A 128 -4.49 -12.57 21.12
CA LEU A 128 -4.09 -13.13 19.82
C LEU A 128 -4.58 -12.26 18.65
#